data_AF-A0AB36ZNV7-F1
#
_entry.id   AF-A0AB36ZNV7-F1
#
_cell.length_a   1.000
_cell.length_b   1.000
_cell.length_c   1.000
_cell.angle_alpha   90.00
_cell.angle_beta   90.00
_cell.angle_gamma   90.00
#
_symmetry.space_group_name_H-M   'P 1'
#
loop_
_entity.id
_entity.type
_entity.pdbx_description
1 polymer ?
#
loop_
_entity_poly.entity_id
_entity_poly.type
_entity_poly.pdbx_seq_one_letter_code
_entity_poly.pdbx_strand_id
1 'polypeptide(L)'
;MSSTVAEKLARKSAKSPAAKQVRLKLVYVDFWSAVKLSFLLGLTLAIITIVVVYLVYTVLAQTGVFDEVNGLVQDIAGAEAFDLNTIISLPQVMGFAIVVAVLNTIVTTALGAIVALLYNLSVKITGGLLVGFTNQ
;
A
#
# COMPACT_ATOMS: atom_id res chain seq x y z
N MET A 1 2.55 -36.28 54.93
CA MET A 1 3.61 -36.14 53.92
C MET A 1 3.10 -36.53 52.52
N SER A 2 2.02 -35.90 52.03
CA SER A 2 1.28 -36.36 50.84
C SER A 2 1.05 -35.30 49.75
N SER A 3 1.57 -34.07 49.91
CA SER A 3 1.32 -32.96 48.97
C SER A 3 2.35 -32.83 47.82
N THR A 4 3.52 -33.49 47.91
CA THR A 4 4.63 -33.28 46.97
C THR A 4 4.35 -33.77 45.55
N VAL A 5 3.50 -34.79 45.38
CA VAL A 5 3.21 -35.36 44.05
C VAL A 5 2.14 -34.54 43.31
N ALA A 6 1.10 -34.10 44.03
CA ALA A 6 0.05 -33.25 43.48
C ALA A 6 0.59 -31.87 43.04
N GLU A 7 1.51 -31.31 43.81
CA GLU A 7 2.14 -30.02 43.51
C GLU A 7 3.14 -30.13 42.33
N LYS A 8 3.86 -31.26 42.21
CA LYS A 8 4.69 -31.55 41.02
C LYS A 8 3.85 -31.76 39.74
N LEU A 9 2.66 -32.33 39.86
CA LEU A 9 1.75 -32.55 38.73
C LEU A 9 1.06 -31.25 38.29
N ALA A 10 0.63 -30.40 39.24
CA ALA A 10 0.06 -29.09 38.96
C ALA A 10 1.07 -28.15 38.27
N ARG A 11 2.35 -28.18 38.70
CA ARG A 11 3.41 -27.36 38.10
C ARG A 11 3.79 -27.80 36.67
N LYS A 12 3.48 -29.04 36.27
CA LYS A 12 3.68 -29.55 34.90
C LYS A 12 2.60 -29.07 33.92
N SER A 13 1.43 -28.69 34.42
CA SER A 13 0.30 -28.18 33.62
C SER A 13 0.45 -26.70 33.21
N ALA A 14 1.24 -25.93 33.96
CA ALA A 14 1.41 -24.48 33.75
C ALA A 14 2.44 -24.10 32.67
N LYS A 15 2.95 -25.07 31.88
CA LYS A 15 3.82 -24.76 30.75
C LYS A 15 2.92 -24.44 29.56
N SER A 16 2.77 -23.14 29.27
CA SER A 16 2.13 -22.69 28.01
C SER A 16 2.72 -23.52 26.86
N PRO A 17 1.89 -24.10 25.98
CA PRO A 17 2.39 -24.95 24.90
C PRO A 17 3.47 -24.16 24.15
N ALA A 18 4.68 -24.72 24.11
CA ALA A 18 5.78 -24.09 23.39
C ALA A 18 5.34 -23.90 21.94
N ALA A 19 5.42 -22.66 21.45
CA ALA A 19 4.90 -22.30 20.14
C ALA A 19 5.53 -23.20 19.06
N LYS A 20 4.74 -24.13 18.53
CA LYS A 20 5.22 -25.12 17.56
C LYS A 20 5.21 -24.47 16.19
N GLN A 21 6.39 -24.34 15.58
CA GLN A 21 6.50 -23.91 14.19
C GLN A 21 5.98 -25.03 13.29
N VAL A 22 4.98 -24.73 12.47
CA VAL A 22 4.40 -25.64 11.49
C VAL A 22 4.62 -25.04 10.11
N ARG A 23 5.19 -25.84 9.20
CA ARG A 23 5.34 -25.45 7.80
C ARG A 23 4.10 -25.94 7.03
N LEU A 24 3.35 -25.01 6.46
CA LEU A 24 2.19 -25.31 5.63
C LEU A 24 2.44 -24.80 4.21
N LYS A 25 1.68 -25.31 3.24
CA LYS A 25 1.71 -24.77 1.87
C LYS A 25 0.52 -23.84 1.69
N LEU A 26 0.76 -22.64 1.17
CA LEU A 26 -0.29 -21.74 0.72
C LEU A 26 -0.82 -22.29 -0.61
N VAL A 27 -1.95 -22.99 -0.57
CA VAL A 27 -2.52 -23.67 -1.75
C VAL A 27 -3.58 -22.82 -2.46
N TYR A 28 -4.14 -21.83 -1.76
CA TYR A 28 -5.23 -21.01 -2.30
C TYR A 28 -5.20 -19.62 -1.67
N VAL A 29 -5.47 -18.61 -2.49
CA VAL A 29 -5.71 -17.23 -2.08
C VAL A 29 -7.15 -16.88 -2.46
N ASP A 30 -7.92 -16.43 -1.47
CA ASP A 30 -9.30 -16.05 -1.69
C ASP A 30 -9.40 -14.71 -2.43
N PHE A 31 -10.26 -14.67 -3.47
CA PHE A 31 -10.46 -13.48 -4.30
C PHE A 31 -10.92 -12.27 -3.49
N TRP A 32 -11.89 -12.46 -2.59
CA TRP A 32 -12.43 -11.37 -1.78
C TRP A 32 -11.41 -10.85 -0.77
N SER A 33 -10.59 -11.73 -0.20
CA SER A 33 -9.48 -11.33 0.66
C SER A 33 -8.48 -10.45 -0.10
N ALA A 34 -8.07 -10.86 -1.30
CA ALA A 34 -7.13 -10.10 -2.12
C ALA A 34 -7.68 -8.74 -2.53
N VAL A 35 -8.96 -8.64 -2.91
CA VAL A 35 -9.63 -7.37 -3.22
C VAL A 35 -9.63 -6.44 -2.01
N LYS A 36 -10.00 -6.93 -0.83
CA LYS A 36 -10.03 -6.09 0.39
C LYS A 36 -8.63 -5.59 0.78
N LEU A 37 -7.63 -6.45 0.74
CA LEU A 37 -6.25 -6.08 1.08
C LEU A 37 -5.65 -5.11 0.06
N SER A 38 -5.86 -5.35 -1.23
CA SER A 38 -5.37 -4.47 -2.29
C SER A 38 -6.10 -3.13 -2.31
N PHE A 39 -7.39 -3.08 -1.95
CA PHE A 39 -8.10 -1.83 -1.75
C PHE A 39 -7.52 -1.00 -0.61
N LEU A 40 -7.25 -1.62 0.55
CA LEU A 40 -6.60 -0.92 1.67
C LEU A 40 -5.20 -0.42 1.30
N LEU A 41 -4.42 -1.23 0.57
CA LEU A 41 -3.11 -0.84 0.08
C LEU A 41 -3.21 0.32 -0.93
N GLY A 42 -4.14 0.24 -1.88
CA GLY A 42 -4.41 1.32 -2.85
C GLY A 42 -4.83 2.62 -2.17
N LEU A 43 -5.71 2.55 -1.16
CA LEU A 43 -6.12 3.71 -0.37
C LEU A 43 -4.94 4.33 0.40
N THR A 44 -4.07 3.49 0.97
CA THR A 44 -2.84 3.96 1.63
C THR A 44 -1.93 4.69 0.65
N LEU A 45 -1.72 4.12 -0.54
CA LEU A 45 -0.94 4.75 -1.61
C LEU A 45 -1.57 6.05 -2.11
N ALA A 46 -2.90 6.14 -2.18
CA ALA A 46 -3.61 7.34 -2.58
C ALA A 46 -3.34 8.50 -1.62
N ILE A 47 -3.46 8.27 -0.32
CA ILE A 47 -3.17 9.29 0.70
C ILE A 47 -1.72 9.74 0.62
N ILE A 48 -0.78 8.78 0.53
CA ILE A 48 0.65 9.08 0.40
C ILE A 48 0.89 9.95 -0.85
N THR A 49 0.30 9.59 -1.98
CA THR A 49 0.47 10.32 -3.24
C THR A 49 0.00 11.77 -3.13
N ILE A 50 -1.17 12.00 -2.53
CA ILE A 50 -1.71 13.36 -2.33
C ILE A 50 -0.77 14.18 -1.43
N VAL A 51 -0.28 13.60 -0.33
CA VAL A 51 0.65 14.27 0.59
C VAL A 51 1.98 14.58 -0.11
N VAL A 52 2.53 13.64 -0.87
CA VAL A 52 3.77 13.84 -1.63
C VAL A 52 3.61 14.95 -2.65
N VAL A 53 2.52 14.95 -3.44
CA VAL A 53 2.26 16.01 -4.43
C VAL A 53 2.13 17.37 -3.75
N TYR A 54 1.42 17.44 -2.63
CA TYR A 54 1.30 18.67 -1.86
C TYR A 54 2.66 19.19 -1.38
N LEU A 55 3.51 18.33 -0.80
CA LEU A 55 4.83 18.72 -0.32
C LEU A 55 5.75 19.15 -1.47
N VAL A 56 5.74 18.43 -2.59
CA VAL A 56 6.53 18.82 -3.78
C VAL A 56 6.07 20.17 -4.31
N TYR A 57 4.75 20.39 -4.38
CA TYR A 57 4.19 21.66 -4.83
C TYR A 57 4.62 22.83 -3.94
N THR A 58 4.54 22.68 -2.62
CA THR A 58 4.90 23.76 -1.68
C THR A 58 6.38 24.09 -1.75
N VAL A 59 7.26 23.08 -1.89
CA VAL A 59 8.70 23.30 -2.07
C VAL A 59 8.96 24.08 -3.35
N LEU A 60 8.38 23.66 -4.48
CA LEU A 60 8.55 24.33 -5.77
C LEU A 60 8.05 25.79 -5.75
N ALA A 61 6.89 26.01 -5.12
CA ALA A 61 6.31 27.35 -4.97
C ALA A 61 7.21 28.27 -4.12
N GLN A 62 7.76 27.77 -3.01
CA GLN A 62 8.66 28.54 -2.14
C GLN A 62 9.98 28.88 -2.82
N THR A 63 10.47 28.02 -3.70
CA THR A 63 11.70 28.26 -4.46
C THR A 63 11.50 29.20 -5.66
N GLY A 64 10.27 29.61 -5.98
CA GLY A 64 9.99 30.50 -7.12
C GLY A 64 10.11 29.82 -8.50
N VAL A 65 10.19 28.49 -8.56
CA VAL A 65 10.38 27.75 -9.82
C VAL A 65 9.24 28.02 -10.81
N PHE A 66 8.01 28.19 -10.32
CA PHE A 66 6.86 28.51 -11.19
C PHE A 66 6.99 29.88 -11.84
N ASP A 67 7.54 30.88 -11.13
CA ASP A 67 7.75 32.22 -11.65
C ASP A 67 8.86 32.22 -12.72
N GLU A 68 9.97 31.52 -12.49
CA GLU A 68 11.05 31.37 -13.47
C GLU A 68 10.57 30.69 -14.75
N VAL A 69 9.81 29.60 -14.64
CA VAL A 69 9.26 28.89 -15.80
C VAL A 69 8.26 29.76 -16.55
N ASN A 70 7.43 30.52 -15.85
CA ASN A 70 6.48 31.44 -16.47
C ASN A 70 7.20 32.57 -17.24
N GLY A 71 8.28 33.12 -16.68
CA GLY A 71 9.13 34.10 -17.35
C GLY A 71 9.75 33.56 -18.65
N LEU A 72 10.33 32.36 -18.61
CA LEU A 72 10.89 31.71 -19.80
C LEU A 72 9.85 31.48 -20.90
N VAL A 73 8.62 31.12 -20.52
CA VAL A 73 7.55 30.92 -21.51
C VAL A 73 7.09 32.24 -22.12
N GLN A 74 7.01 33.31 -21.34
CA GLN A 74 6.71 34.64 -21.87
C GLN A 74 7.80 35.15 -22.81
N ASP A 75 9.08 34.87 -22.51
CA ASP A 75 10.20 35.26 -23.37
C ASP A 75 10.18 34.56 -24.74
N ILE A 76 9.71 33.30 -24.80
CA ILE A 76 9.68 32.50 -26.03
C ILE A 76 8.37 32.69 -26.81
N ALA A 77 7.23 32.67 -26.12
CA ALA A 77 5.91 32.68 -26.73
C ALA A 77 5.24 34.08 -26.78
N GLY A 78 5.89 35.10 -26.20
CA GLY A 78 5.42 36.48 -26.15
C GLY A 78 4.49 36.76 -24.97
N ALA A 79 4.23 38.03 -24.68
CA ALA A 79 3.45 38.47 -23.51
C ALA A 79 1.96 38.06 -23.54
N GLU A 80 1.43 37.62 -24.70
CA GLU A 80 0.09 37.02 -24.81
C GLU A 80 0.09 35.51 -24.57
N ALA A 81 1.24 34.93 -24.22
CA ALA A 81 1.34 33.52 -23.84
C ALA A 81 0.54 33.23 -22.57
N PHE A 82 -0.01 32.02 -22.52
CA PHE A 82 -0.86 31.52 -21.44
C PHE A 82 -0.16 31.64 -20.08
N ASP A 83 -0.83 32.21 -19.07
CA ASP A 83 -0.27 32.28 -17.71
C ASP A 83 -0.23 30.89 -17.08
N LEU A 84 0.99 30.38 -16.89
CA LEU A 84 1.23 29.05 -16.33
C LEU A 84 0.81 28.94 -14.88
N ASN A 85 0.81 30.07 -14.15
CA ASN A 85 0.41 30.08 -12.74
C ASN A 85 -1.07 29.72 -12.57
N THR A 86 -1.91 30.06 -13.54
CA THR A 86 -3.32 29.64 -13.54
C THR A 86 -3.50 28.14 -13.71
N ILE A 87 -2.68 27.50 -14.56
CA ILE A 87 -2.76 26.05 -14.83
C ILE A 87 -2.12 25.24 -13.69
N ILE A 88 -1.00 25.72 -13.16
CA ILE A 88 -0.23 25.06 -12.10
C ILE A 88 -0.63 25.64 -10.73
N SER A 89 -1.87 26.13 -10.61
CA SER A 89 -2.38 26.61 -9.33
C SER A 89 -2.59 25.43 -8.37
N LEU A 90 -2.42 25.68 -7.06
CA LEU A 90 -2.54 24.66 -6.03
C LEU A 90 -3.87 23.87 -6.12
N PRO A 91 -5.05 24.51 -6.27
CA PRO A 91 -6.31 23.78 -6.40
C PRO A 91 -6.35 22.87 -7.63
N GLN A 92 -5.78 23.30 -8.76
CA GLN A 92 -5.76 22.53 -9.99
C GLN A 92 -4.84 21.31 -9.87
N VAL A 93 -3.63 21.50 -9.34
CA VAL A 93 -2.66 20.41 -9.13
C VAL A 93 -3.18 19.40 -8.11
N MET A 94 -3.76 19.88 -6.99
CA MET A 94 -4.36 19.00 -5.99
C MET A 94 -5.59 18.26 -6.53
N GLY A 95 -6.43 18.93 -7.33
CA GLY A 95 -7.57 18.29 -8.00
C GLY A 95 -7.12 17.16 -8.92
N PHE A 96 -6.09 17.40 -9.73
CA PHE A 96 -5.50 16.36 -10.58
C PHE A 96 -4.89 15.21 -9.77
N ALA A 97 -4.16 15.52 -8.69
CA ALA A 97 -3.56 14.52 -7.81
C ALA A 97 -4.62 13.61 -7.18
N ILE A 98 -5.77 14.15 -6.76
CA ILE A 98 -6.87 13.37 -6.21
C ILE A 98 -7.44 12.41 -7.26
N VAL A 99 -7.68 12.90 -8.49
CA VAL A 99 -8.18 12.04 -9.58
C VAL A 99 -7.21 10.90 -9.85
N VAL A 100 -5.92 11.20 -9.96
CA VAL A 100 -4.86 10.19 -10.15
C VAL A 100 -4.82 9.20 -8.99
N ALA A 101 -4.92 9.67 -7.75
CA ALA A 101 -4.90 8.82 -6.56
C ALA A 101 -6.10 7.86 -6.53
N VAL A 102 -7.29 8.31 -6.90
CA VAL A 102 -8.48 7.48 -7.02
C VAL A 102 -8.32 6.43 -8.13
N LEU A 103 -7.86 6.85 -9.31
CA LEU A 103 -7.60 5.91 -10.42
C LEU A 103 -6.56 4.86 -10.02
N ASN A 104 -5.48 5.25 -9.37
CA ASN A 104 -4.44 4.33 -8.91
C ASN A 104 -4.98 3.34 -7.85
N THR A 105 -5.90 3.78 -6.99
CA THR A 105 -6.57 2.90 -6.02
C THR A 105 -7.39 1.82 -6.73
N ILE A 106 -8.15 2.20 -7.76
CA ILE A 106 -8.96 1.28 -8.56
C ILE A 106 -8.05 0.27 -9.28
N VAL A 107 -6.99 0.76 -9.93
CA VAL A 107 -6.01 -0.08 -10.64
C VAL A 107 -5.35 -1.07 -9.68
N THR A 108 -4.89 -0.60 -8.52
CA THR A 108 -4.25 -1.45 -7.51
C THR A 108 -5.20 -2.53 -7.00
N THR A 109 -6.47 -2.19 -6.80
CA THR A 109 -7.50 -3.14 -6.37
C THR A 109 -7.74 -4.22 -7.44
N ALA A 110 -7.85 -3.81 -8.71
CA ALA A 110 -8.01 -4.73 -9.83
C ALA A 110 -6.77 -5.65 -9.99
N LEU A 111 -5.57 -5.11 -9.81
CA LEU A 111 -4.33 -5.89 -9.82
C LEU A 111 -4.31 -6.92 -8.69
N GLY A 112 -4.78 -6.59 -7.48
CA GLY A 112 -4.89 -7.54 -6.37
C GLY A 112 -5.79 -8.74 -6.70
N ALA A 113 -6.94 -8.46 -7.33
CA ALA A 113 -7.84 -9.51 -7.84
C ALA A 113 -7.15 -10.42 -8.87
N ILE A 114 -6.45 -9.83 -9.85
CA ILE A 114 -5.72 -10.58 -10.88
C ILE A 114 -4.61 -11.44 -10.27
N VAL A 115 -3.84 -10.90 -9.33
CA VAL A 115 -2.76 -11.63 -8.64
C VAL A 115 -3.31 -12.85 -7.91
N ALA A 116 -4.46 -12.75 -7.24
CA ALA A 116 -5.08 -13.90 -6.58
C ALA A 116 -5.47 -15.00 -7.58
N LEU A 117 -6.06 -14.62 -8.72
CA LEU A 117 -6.42 -15.58 -9.77
C LEU A 117 -5.16 -16.26 -10.34
N LEU A 118 -4.15 -15.47 -10.71
CA LEU A 118 -2.88 -15.99 -11.24
C LEU A 118 -2.16 -16.89 -10.25
N TYR A 119 -2.18 -16.56 -8.96
CA TYR A 119 -1.63 -17.41 -7.91
C TYR A 119 -2.36 -18.76 -7.88
N ASN A 120 -3.69 -18.75 -7.81
CA ASN A 120 -4.50 -19.97 -7.76
C ASN A 120 -4.29 -20.88 -8.99
N LEU A 121 -4.06 -20.30 -10.17
CA LEU A 121 -3.68 -21.03 -11.38
C LEU A 121 -2.26 -21.62 -11.27
N SER A 122 -1.30 -20.83 -10.80
CA SER A 122 0.11 -21.23 -10.68
C SER A 122 0.33 -22.35 -9.66
N VAL A 123 -0.47 -22.38 -8.58
CA VAL A 123 -0.38 -23.42 -7.55
C VAL A 123 -0.71 -24.80 -8.09
N LYS A 124 -1.62 -24.91 -9.08
CA LYS A 124 -1.96 -26.21 -9.69
C LYS A 124 -0.76 -26.92 -10.32
N ILE A 125 0.25 -26.16 -10.72
CA ILE A 125 1.48 -26.67 -11.34
C ILE A 125 2.61 -26.79 -10.29
N THR A 126 2.77 -25.78 -9.44
CA THR A 126 3.91 -25.68 -8.52
C THR A 126 3.70 -26.38 -7.17
N GLY A 127 2.46 -26.72 -6.83
CA GLY A 127 2.11 -27.36 -5.57
C GLY A 127 2.07 -26.41 -4.35
N GLY A 128 2.16 -25.09 -4.56
CA GLY A 128 1.96 -24.05 -3.54
C GLY A 128 3.24 -23.55 -2.86
N LEU A 129 3.16 -22.35 -2.28
CA LEU A 129 4.28 -21.69 -1.60
C LEU A 129 4.40 -22.17 -0.15
N LEU A 130 5.59 -22.61 0.28
CA LEU A 130 5.84 -23.02 1.66
C LEU A 130 5.88 -21.81 2.60
N VAL A 131 4.96 -21.77 3.56
CA VAL A 131 4.82 -20.72 4.58
C VAL A 131 4.97 -21.31 5.98
N GLY A 132 5.71 -20.61 6.84
CA GLY A 132 5.89 -20.99 8.24
C GLY A 132 4.88 -20.29 9.13
N PHE A 133 4.03 -21.05 9.82
CA PHE A 133 3.13 -20.53 10.84
C PHE A 133 3.58 -20.96 12.23
N THR A 134 3.35 -20.12 13.23
CA THR A 134 3.56 -20.45 14.64
C THR A 134 2.19 -20.61 15.31
N ASN A 135 1.96 -21.73 15.97
CA ASN A 135 0.74 -21.93 16.77
C ASN A 135 0.99 -21.35 18.17
N GLN A 136 0.31 -20.25 18.53
CA GLN A 136 0.25 -19.73 19.90
C GLN A 136 -1.14 -20.01 20.47
#